data_AF-A0A087S9A1-F1
#
_entry.id   AF-A0A087S9A1-F1
#
_cell.length_a   1.000
_cell.length_b   1.000
_cell.length_c   1.000
_cell.angle_alpha   90.00
_cell.angle_beta   90.00
_cell.angle_gamma   90.00
#
_symmetry.space_group_name_H-M   'P 1'
#
loop_
_entity.id
_entity.type
_entity.pdbx_description
1 polymer ?
#
loop_
_entity_poly.entity_id
_entity_poly.type
_entity_poly.pdbx_seq_one_letter_code
_entity_poly.pdbx_strand_id
1 'polypeptide(L)'
;MIESIDFGFLMFFIDNIYLQGDGGIFDFVGNRGALGSEDPIVKGAIPTLFAVSAFGIVLNIFNSAVRKKMVDQSKLKRITKETRAYQKERMAAMRAKDQAKINELSKKSAYMNKMSMEMMQMNMRPMMITFVPLILIFYLVLPQLFSYTVALSPISLNVIPGDFFHLTCTAEQAADPDNVCTQENALYLWAWYFLSSIAFSGIIMKLTKTSMDLS
;
A
#
# COMPACT_ATOMS: atom_id res chain seq x y z
N MET A 1 -23.45 -21.46 3.96
CA MET A 1 -22.62 -22.08 2.90
C MET A 1 -21.25 -21.41 2.85
N ILE A 2 -20.60 -21.29 4.02
CA ILE A 2 -19.27 -20.69 4.23
C ILE A 2 -18.65 -21.53 5.34
N GLU A 3 -18.46 -22.81 5.08
CA GLU A 3 -17.84 -23.79 5.98
C GLU A 3 -17.38 -24.94 5.07
N SER A 4 -16.27 -24.72 4.37
CA SER A 4 -15.42 -25.72 3.69
C SER A 4 -14.57 -25.07 2.59
N ILE A 5 -13.94 -23.92 2.85
CA ILE A 5 -12.70 -23.64 2.12
C ILE A 5 -11.69 -24.56 2.79
N ASP A 6 -11.57 -25.74 2.20
CA ASP A 6 -10.83 -26.89 2.68
C ASP A 6 -9.40 -26.46 3.03
N PHE A 7 -8.94 -26.78 4.24
CA PHE A 7 -7.56 -26.54 4.66
C PHE A 7 -6.59 -27.23 3.69
N GLY A 8 -7.04 -28.30 3.02
CA GLY A 8 -6.34 -28.94 1.92
C GLY A 8 -6.20 -28.06 0.66
N PHE A 9 -7.18 -27.21 0.33
CA PHE A 9 -7.06 -26.27 -0.79
C PHE A 9 -6.07 -25.15 -0.47
N LEU A 10 -6.09 -24.62 0.76
CA LEU A 10 -5.12 -23.61 1.21
C LEU A 10 -3.69 -24.17 1.27
N MET A 11 -3.51 -25.39 1.77
CA MET A 11 -2.21 -26.07 1.77
C MET A 11 -1.76 -26.44 0.35
N PHE A 12 -2.64 -26.92 -0.53
CA PHE A 12 -2.30 -27.17 -1.93
C PHE A 12 -1.94 -25.87 -2.68
N PHE A 13 -2.57 -24.76 -2.32
CA PHE A 13 -2.24 -23.44 -2.86
C PHE A 13 -0.91 -22.92 -2.31
N ILE A 14 -0.58 -23.18 -1.04
CA ILE A 14 0.71 -22.82 -0.43
C ILE A 14 1.83 -23.72 -0.96
N ASP A 15 1.63 -25.03 -1.10
CA ASP A 15 2.61 -25.98 -1.63
C ASP A 15 2.90 -25.77 -3.13
N ASN A 16 1.90 -25.38 -3.93
CA ASN A 16 2.14 -25.01 -5.34
C ASN A 16 2.72 -23.60 -5.51
N ILE A 17 2.67 -22.75 -4.48
CA ILE A 17 3.15 -21.37 -4.54
C ILE A 17 4.49 -21.18 -3.82
N TYR A 18 4.88 -22.04 -2.87
CA TYR A 18 6.06 -21.80 -2.03
C TYR A 18 6.76 -23.09 -1.55
N LEU A 19 8.05 -23.21 -1.90
CA LEU A 19 9.12 -23.93 -1.17
C LEU A 19 9.40 -25.42 -1.43
N GLN A 20 9.37 -25.89 -2.67
CA GLN A 20 10.29 -26.97 -3.05
C GLN A 20 10.80 -26.75 -4.47
N GLY A 21 12.12 -26.75 -4.61
CA GLY A 21 12.80 -26.56 -5.89
C GLY A 21 12.33 -27.58 -6.91
N ASP A 22 12.30 -27.13 -8.18
CA ASP A 22 11.91 -27.84 -9.39
C ASP A 22 10.42 -27.66 -9.81
N GLY A 23 10.12 -26.51 -10.44
CA GLY A 23 8.90 -26.34 -11.26
C GLY A 23 7.86 -25.29 -10.84
N GLY A 24 8.07 -24.55 -9.74
CA GLY A 24 7.09 -23.57 -9.24
C GLY A 24 7.12 -22.19 -9.92
N ILE A 25 6.07 -21.38 -9.69
CA ILE A 25 5.91 -20.01 -10.21
C ILE A 25 7.08 -19.08 -9.85
N PHE A 26 7.93 -19.42 -8.87
CA PHE A 26 9.13 -18.65 -8.47
C PHE A 26 10.46 -19.18 -9.04
N ASP A 27 10.46 -20.20 -9.90
CA ASP A 27 11.68 -20.68 -10.58
C ASP A 27 12.33 -19.58 -11.46
N PHE A 28 11.55 -18.57 -11.87
CA PHE A 28 12.05 -17.35 -12.53
C PHE A 28 12.92 -16.44 -11.65
N VAL A 29 12.84 -16.57 -10.31
CA VAL A 29 13.60 -15.74 -9.35
C VAL A 29 14.83 -16.47 -8.85
N GLY A 30 14.77 -17.80 -8.74
CA GLY A 30 15.83 -18.62 -8.13
C GLY A 30 16.88 -19.13 -9.10
N ASN A 31 16.53 -19.42 -10.36
CA ASN A 31 17.46 -20.06 -11.27
C ASN A 31 18.00 -19.07 -12.31
N ARG A 32 19.29 -18.75 -12.21
CA ARG A 32 20.06 -17.98 -13.22
C ARG A 32 20.16 -18.69 -14.59
N GLY A 33 19.42 -19.79 -14.80
CA GLY A 33 19.50 -20.68 -15.96
C GLY A 33 18.48 -20.40 -17.08
N ALA A 34 17.41 -19.62 -16.86
CA ALA A 34 16.46 -19.31 -17.95
C ALA A 34 17.05 -18.40 -19.06
N LEU A 35 18.21 -17.78 -18.79
CA LEU A 35 19.00 -17.02 -19.77
C LEU A 35 20.13 -17.86 -20.40
N GLY A 36 20.22 -19.15 -20.10
CA GLY A 36 21.30 -20.06 -20.55
C GLY A 36 20.91 -21.12 -21.58
N SER A 37 19.71 -21.06 -22.18
CA SER A 37 19.27 -21.97 -23.25
C SER A 37 19.54 -21.35 -24.63
N GLU A 38 19.87 -22.18 -25.62
CA GLU A 38 20.44 -21.81 -26.92
C GLU A 38 19.55 -20.92 -27.83
N ASP A 39 18.26 -20.74 -27.51
CA ASP A 39 17.36 -19.74 -28.12
C ASP A 39 16.49 -19.05 -27.04
N PRO A 40 17.06 -18.10 -26.27
CA PRO A 40 16.43 -17.55 -25.06
C PRO A 40 15.21 -16.67 -25.37
N ILE A 41 15.13 -16.10 -26.58
CA ILE A 41 14.04 -15.21 -26.99
C ILE A 41 12.76 -15.99 -27.33
N VAL A 42 12.88 -17.13 -28.03
CA VAL A 42 11.71 -17.83 -28.61
C VAL A 42 11.16 -18.90 -27.66
N LYS A 43 12.01 -19.66 -26.96
CA LYS A 43 11.56 -20.71 -26.02
C LYS A 43 11.24 -20.17 -24.62
N GLY A 44 11.91 -19.09 -24.19
CA GLY A 44 11.76 -18.52 -22.85
C GLY A 44 11.00 -17.19 -22.83
N ALA A 45 11.51 -16.16 -23.50
CA ALA A 45 11.03 -14.79 -23.32
C ALA A 45 9.61 -14.52 -23.85
N ILE A 46 9.25 -15.03 -25.03
CA ILE A 46 7.90 -14.83 -25.59
C ILE A 46 6.79 -15.48 -24.73
N PRO A 47 6.84 -16.80 -24.42
CA PRO A 47 5.80 -17.41 -23.60
C PRO A 47 5.78 -16.86 -22.16
N THR A 48 6.94 -16.53 -21.58
CA THR A 48 6.98 -15.89 -20.24
C THR A 48 6.39 -14.49 -20.25
N LEU A 49 6.62 -13.69 -21.31
CA LEU A 49 6.01 -12.37 -21.45
C LEU A 49 4.48 -12.45 -21.54
N PHE A 50 3.95 -13.42 -22.28
CA PHE A 50 2.50 -13.67 -22.32
C PHE A 50 1.95 -14.20 -20.99
N ALA A 51 2.67 -15.10 -20.31
CA ALA A 51 2.26 -15.62 -19.00
C ALA A 51 2.23 -14.52 -17.93
N VAL A 52 3.29 -13.70 -17.84
CA VAL A 52 3.40 -12.60 -16.87
C VAL A 52 2.38 -11.50 -17.17
N SER A 53 2.16 -11.15 -18.44
CA SER A 53 1.13 -10.17 -18.81
C SER A 53 -0.29 -10.70 -18.52
N ALA A 54 -0.59 -11.97 -18.83
CA ALA A 54 -1.87 -12.59 -18.49
C ALA A 54 -2.09 -12.61 -16.97
N PHE A 55 -1.08 -12.97 -16.19
CA PHE A 55 -1.14 -12.95 -14.72
C PHE A 55 -1.34 -11.52 -14.18
N GLY A 56 -0.63 -10.53 -14.75
CA GLY A 56 -0.82 -9.12 -14.42
C GLY A 56 -2.22 -8.62 -14.72
N ILE A 57 -2.82 -9.05 -15.83
CA ILE A 57 -4.22 -8.73 -16.19
C ILE A 57 -5.19 -9.37 -15.19
N VAL A 58 -5.00 -10.66 -14.86
CA VAL A 58 -5.84 -11.37 -13.89
C VAL A 58 -5.76 -10.72 -12.51
N LEU A 59 -4.57 -10.36 -12.04
CA LEU A 59 -4.37 -9.66 -10.77
C LEU A 59 -5.01 -8.27 -10.76
N ASN A 60 -4.93 -7.52 -11.86
CA ASN A 60 -5.59 -6.22 -11.96
C ASN A 60 -7.11 -6.35 -11.96
N ILE A 61 -7.66 -7.35 -12.67
CA ILE A 61 -9.09 -7.66 -12.66
C ILE A 61 -9.53 -8.09 -11.26
N PHE A 62 -8.76 -8.93 -10.59
CA PHE A 62 -9.01 -9.34 -9.21
C PHE A 62 -9.02 -8.15 -8.25
N ASN A 63 -7.99 -7.30 -8.28
CA ASN A 63 -7.93 -6.08 -7.46
C ASN A 63 -9.11 -5.13 -7.73
N SER A 64 -9.48 -4.95 -9.00
CA SER A 64 -10.64 -4.14 -9.39
C SER A 64 -11.96 -4.75 -8.91
N ALA A 65 -12.12 -6.08 -8.99
CA ALA A 65 -13.29 -6.80 -8.54
C ALA A 65 -13.44 -6.77 -7.01
N VAL A 66 -12.34 -6.95 -6.27
CA VAL A 66 -12.30 -6.79 -4.81
C VAL A 66 -12.76 -5.40 -4.43
N ARG A 67 -12.20 -4.35 -5.05
CA ARG A 67 -12.60 -2.96 -4.79
C ARG A 67 -14.07 -2.71 -5.12
N LYS A 68 -14.58 -3.25 -6.23
CA LYS A 68 -15.99 -3.09 -6.64
C LYS A 68 -16.95 -3.83 -5.70
N LYS A 69 -16.59 -5.01 -5.21
CA LYS A 69 -17.41 -5.82 -4.30
C LYS A 69 -17.41 -5.27 -2.88
N MET A 70 -16.30 -4.67 -2.45
CA MET A 70 -16.14 -4.13 -1.09
C MET A 70 -16.71 -2.72 -0.92
N VAL A 71 -16.88 -1.95 -2.00
CA VAL A 71 -17.35 -0.56 -1.95
C VAL A 71 -18.74 -0.43 -2.58
N ASP A 72 -19.74 -0.13 -1.75
CA ASP A 72 -21.07 0.25 -2.23
C ASP A 72 -21.03 1.65 -2.87
N GLN A 73 -21.00 1.66 -4.19
CA GLN A 73 -20.95 2.88 -5.00
C GLN A 73 -22.21 3.73 -4.84
N SER A 74 -23.37 3.11 -4.57
CA SER A 74 -24.64 3.84 -4.42
C SER A 74 -24.69 4.58 -3.09
N LYS A 75 -24.32 3.90 -2.00
CA LYS A 75 -24.21 4.48 -0.66
C LYS A 75 -23.14 5.56 -0.62
N LEU A 76 -21.98 5.33 -1.24
CA LEU A 76 -20.90 6.31 -1.32
C LEU A 76 -21.34 7.58 -2.05
N LYS A 77 -21.96 7.46 -3.24
CA LYS A 77 -22.48 8.62 -3.99
C LYS A 77 -23.51 9.42 -3.19
N ARG A 78 -24.44 8.75 -2.49
CA ARG A 78 -25.43 9.42 -1.64
C ARG A 78 -24.78 10.18 -0.51
N ILE A 79 -23.89 9.52 0.25
CA ILE A 79 -23.18 10.10 1.38
C ILE A 79 -22.31 11.29 0.93
N THR A 80 -21.61 11.19 -0.20
CA THR A 80 -20.83 12.29 -0.76
C THR A 80 -21.71 13.49 -1.12
N LYS A 81 -22.89 13.27 -1.71
CA LYS A 81 -23.82 14.35 -2.05
C LYS A 81 -24.36 15.05 -0.80
N GLU A 82 -24.80 14.29 0.21
CA GLU A 82 -25.30 14.84 1.47
C GLU A 82 -24.21 15.60 2.24
N THR A 83 -23.00 15.05 2.32
CA THR A 83 -21.86 15.71 2.98
C THR A 83 -21.46 16.99 2.27
N ARG A 84 -21.41 17.01 0.93
CA ARG A 84 -21.12 18.24 0.15
C ARG A 84 -22.20 19.31 0.35
N ALA A 85 -23.48 18.93 0.35
CA ALA A 85 -24.58 19.87 0.61
C ALA A 85 -24.48 20.49 2.00
N TYR A 86 -24.25 19.66 3.03
CA TYR A 86 -24.04 20.12 4.41
C TYR A 86 -22.82 21.02 4.56
N GLN A 87 -21.68 20.67 3.93
CA GLN A 87 -20.48 21.50 3.96
C GLN A 87 -20.72 22.87 3.30
N LYS A 88 -21.47 22.91 2.19
CA LYS A 88 -21.83 24.15 1.50
C LYS A 88 -22.75 25.03 2.35
N GLU A 89 -23.79 24.46 2.96
CA GLU A 89 -24.71 25.17 3.86
C GLU A 89 -23.98 25.71 5.09
N ARG A 90 -23.12 24.90 5.72
CA ARG A 90 -22.29 25.31 6.85
C ARG A 90 -21.34 26.44 6.46
N MET A 91 -20.69 26.35 5.31
CA MET A 91 -19.79 27.39 4.84
C MET A 91 -20.53 28.69 4.51
N ALA A 92 -21.73 28.61 3.92
CA ALA A 92 -22.58 29.77 3.67
C ALA A 92 -23.06 30.43 4.97
N ALA A 93 -23.51 29.64 5.96
CA ALA A 93 -23.93 30.15 7.27
C ALA A 93 -22.78 30.82 8.03
N MET A 94 -21.56 30.25 7.96
CA MET A 94 -20.35 30.84 8.56
C MET A 94 -19.95 32.16 7.87
N ARG A 95 -20.07 32.24 6.54
CA ARG A 95 -19.82 33.49 5.79
C ARG A 95 -20.85 34.56 6.08
N ALA A 96 -22.12 34.18 6.24
CA ALA A 96 -23.22 35.07 6.58
C ALA A 96 -23.26 35.47 8.06
N LYS A 97 -22.40 34.89 8.91
CA LYS A 97 -22.37 35.08 10.37
C LYS A 97 -23.73 34.81 11.06
N ASP A 98 -24.51 33.89 10.49
CA ASP A 98 -25.82 33.52 11.02
C ASP A 98 -25.66 32.51 12.16
N GLN A 99 -25.58 33.01 13.39
CA GLN A 99 -25.34 32.20 14.58
C GLN A 99 -26.48 31.21 14.86
N ALA A 100 -27.72 31.53 14.48
CA ALA A 100 -28.86 30.65 14.66
C ALA A 100 -28.73 29.41 13.76
N LYS A 101 -28.40 29.64 12.49
CA LYS A 101 -28.21 28.57 11.51
C LYS A 101 -26.95 27.75 11.75
N ILE A 102 -25.88 28.36 12.27
CA ILE A 102 -24.69 27.64 12.73
C ILE A 102 -25.02 26.68 13.88
N ASN A 103 -25.80 27.13 14.86
CA ASN A 103 -26.21 26.32 16.00
C ASN A 103 -27.20 25.20 15.62
N GLU A 104 -28.02 25.40 14.58
CA GLU A 104 -28.87 24.35 14.02
C GLU A 104 -28.02 23.28 13.30
N LEU A 105 -27.10 23.71 12.43
CA LEU A 105 -26.20 22.81 11.69
C LEU A 105 -25.23 22.07 12.61
N SER A 106 -24.80 22.67 13.72
CA SER A 106 -23.92 22.02 14.69
C SER A 106 -24.59 20.82 15.38
N LYS A 107 -25.92 20.85 15.59
CA LYS A 107 -26.68 19.69 16.09
C LYS A 107 -26.64 18.52 15.10
N LYS A 108 -26.64 18.80 13.80
CA LYS A 108 -26.51 17.79 12.73
C LYS A 108 -25.07 17.28 12.57
N SER A 109 -24.07 17.95 13.16
CA SER A 109 -22.66 17.61 12.99
C SER A 109 -22.31 16.18 13.43
N ALA A 110 -22.91 15.66 14.50
CA ALA A 110 -22.66 14.31 14.99
C ALA A 110 -23.09 13.23 13.96
N TYR A 111 -24.27 13.40 13.36
CA TYR A 111 -24.76 12.54 12.28
C TYR A 111 -23.86 12.64 11.05
N MET A 112 -23.49 13.86 10.65
CA MET A 112 -22.61 14.09 9.49
C MET A 112 -21.19 13.56 9.71
N ASN A 113 -20.68 13.62 10.94
CA ASN A 113 -19.38 13.06 11.30
C ASN A 113 -19.42 11.53 11.20
N LYS A 114 -20.45 10.88 11.74
CA LYS A 114 -20.64 9.43 11.57
C LYS A 114 -20.69 9.04 10.09
N MET A 115 -21.45 9.78 9.30
CA MET A 115 -21.58 9.51 7.86
C MET A 115 -20.26 9.76 7.11
N SER A 116 -19.48 10.76 7.52
CA SER A 116 -18.13 11.02 6.97
C SER A 116 -17.13 9.94 7.37
N MET A 117 -17.22 9.38 8.57
CA MET A 117 -16.42 8.23 9.00
C MET A 117 -16.79 6.97 8.21
N GLU A 118 -18.08 6.72 7.97
CA GLU A 118 -18.52 5.62 7.09
C GLU A 118 -17.97 5.79 5.67
N MET A 119 -17.99 7.01 5.12
CA MET A 119 -17.39 7.32 3.82
C MET A 119 -15.88 7.03 3.81
N MET A 120 -15.17 7.46 4.86
CA MET A 120 -13.75 7.23 5.01
C MET A 120 -13.44 5.73 5.07
N GLN A 121 -14.19 4.95 5.86
CA GLN A 121 -14.01 3.51 5.95
C GLN A 121 -14.30 2.78 4.63
N MET A 122 -15.31 3.22 3.86
CA MET A 122 -15.59 2.64 2.53
C MET A 122 -14.41 2.81 1.56
N ASN A 123 -13.64 3.90 1.66
CA ASN A 123 -12.47 4.14 0.81
C ASN A 123 -11.16 3.58 1.40
N MET A 124 -11.02 3.56 2.73
CA MET A 124 -9.82 3.07 3.42
C MET A 124 -9.76 1.54 3.46
N ARG A 125 -10.89 0.83 3.56
CA ARG A 125 -10.91 -0.65 3.61
C ARG A 125 -10.24 -1.29 2.38
N PRO A 126 -10.58 -0.90 1.13
CA PRO A 126 -9.90 -1.43 -0.04
C PRO A 126 -8.41 -1.10 -0.04
N MET A 127 -8.05 0.13 0.35
CA MET A 127 -6.67 0.57 0.40
C MET A 127 -5.85 -0.24 1.41
N MET A 128 -6.38 -0.51 2.61
CA MET A 128 -5.70 -1.33 3.61
C MET A 128 -5.46 -2.76 3.11
N ILE A 129 -6.42 -3.35 2.40
CA ILE A 129 -6.27 -4.71 1.86
C ILE A 129 -5.17 -4.78 0.81
N THR A 130 -5.00 -3.72 0.01
CA THR A 130 -3.92 -3.67 -0.98
C THR A 130 -2.58 -3.22 -0.38
N PHE A 131 -2.60 -2.40 0.66
CA PHE A 131 -1.41 -1.80 1.26
C PHE A 131 -0.76 -2.69 2.33
N VAL A 132 -1.55 -3.42 3.12
CA VAL A 132 -1.05 -4.30 4.18
C VAL A 132 -0.13 -5.42 3.64
N PRO A 133 -0.48 -6.13 2.55
CA PRO A 133 0.43 -7.12 1.98
C PRO A 133 1.72 -6.49 1.46
N LEU A 134 1.61 -5.31 0.83
CA LEU A 134 2.78 -4.58 0.32
C LEU A 134 3.71 -4.19 1.47
N ILE A 135 3.19 -3.58 2.53
CA ILE A 135 4.03 -3.14 3.66
C ILE A 135 4.62 -4.33 4.43
N LEU A 136 3.92 -5.47 4.51
CA LEU A 136 4.46 -6.69 5.10
C LEU A 136 5.67 -7.22 4.32
N ILE A 137 5.60 -7.22 2.99
CA ILE A 137 6.75 -7.57 2.14
C ILE A 137 7.90 -6.58 2.36
N PHE A 138 7.59 -5.29 2.39
CA PHE A 138 8.59 -4.24 2.64
C PHE A 138 9.27 -4.38 4.00
N TYR A 139 8.53 -4.80 5.04
CA TYR A 139 9.05 -4.95 6.38
C TYR A 139 9.83 -6.26 6.58
N LEU A 140 9.33 -7.38 6.06
CA LEU A 140 9.91 -8.70 6.33
C LEU A 140 10.98 -9.11 5.31
N VAL A 141 10.83 -8.72 4.04
CA VAL A 141 11.65 -9.23 2.95
C VAL A 141 12.79 -8.27 2.60
N LEU A 142 12.52 -6.98 2.49
CA LEU A 142 13.55 -6.02 2.04
C LEU A 142 14.71 -5.84 3.01
N PRO A 143 14.53 -5.78 4.35
CA PRO A 143 15.67 -5.68 5.26
C PRO A 143 16.56 -6.92 5.22
N GLN A 144 16.00 -8.10 4.94
CA GLN A 144 16.76 -9.36 4.84
C GLN A 144 17.55 -9.45 3.53
N LEU A 145 17.05 -8.86 2.44
CA LEU A 145 17.71 -8.88 1.13
C LEU A 145 18.64 -7.68 0.88
N PHE A 146 18.38 -6.54 1.54
CA PHE A 146 19.01 -5.24 1.25
C PHE A 146 19.33 -4.46 2.53
N SER A 147 20.12 -5.05 3.42
CA SER A 147 20.49 -4.47 4.73
C SER A 147 21.59 -3.39 4.67
N TYR A 148 22.18 -3.13 3.51
CA TYR A 148 23.30 -2.18 3.39
C TYR A 148 22.90 -0.72 3.65
N THR A 149 23.84 0.05 4.20
CA THR A 149 23.70 1.49 4.42
C THR A 149 24.15 2.28 3.19
N VAL A 150 23.46 3.39 2.88
CA VAL A 150 23.70 4.15 1.63
C VAL A 150 23.93 5.64 1.82
N ALA A 151 23.52 6.19 2.96
CA ALA A 151 23.68 7.60 3.27
C ALA A 151 23.81 7.80 4.77
N LEU A 152 24.33 8.95 5.19
CA LEU A 152 24.36 9.39 6.58
C LEU A 152 23.45 10.61 6.69
N SER A 153 22.42 10.55 7.53
CA SER A 153 21.57 11.71 7.80
C SER A 153 22.10 12.46 9.04
N PRO A 154 22.09 13.80 9.06
CA PRO A 154 22.52 14.57 10.23
C PRO A 154 21.50 14.54 11.38
N ILE A 155 20.30 14.02 11.15
CA ILE A 155 19.20 13.91 12.11
C ILE A 155 18.63 12.49 12.02
N SER A 156 18.18 11.94 13.14
CA SER A 156 17.45 10.66 13.18
C SER A 156 16.11 10.79 12.44
N LEU A 157 15.90 9.99 11.39
CA LEU A 157 14.68 10.03 10.58
C LEU A 157 13.62 9.03 11.07
N ASN A 158 13.74 8.54 12.32
CA ASN A 158 12.80 7.60 12.93
C ASN A 158 11.51 8.33 13.39
N VAL A 159 10.67 8.73 12.43
CA VAL A 159 9.45 9.52 12.68
C VAL A 159 8.27 8.64 13.15
N ILE A 160 8.35 7.31 12.95
CA ILE A 160 7.28 6.38 13.33
C ILE A 160 7.50 5.93 14.78
N PRO A 161 6.58 6.23 15.71
CA PRO A 161 6.70 5.81 17.09
C PRO A 161 6.55 4.29 17.25
N GLY A 162 7.39 3.68 18.10
CA GLY A 162 7.23 2.30 18.57
C GLY A 162 8.29 1.28 18.15
N ASP A 163 9.50 1.69 17.74
CA ASP A 163 10.63 0.80 17.39
C ASP A 163 10.35 -0.27 16.31
N PHE A 164 9.17 -0.25 15.70
CA PHE A 164 8.80 -1.18 14.63
C PHE A 164 9.43 -0.82 13.28
N PHE A 165 9.93 0.41 13.11
CA PHE A 165 10.40 0.88 11.81
C PHE A 165 11.54 1.91 11.94
N HIS A 166 12.78 1.40 11.96
CA HIS A 166 13.97 2.23 12.00
C HIS A 166 14.41 2.60 10.57
N LEU A 167 14.15 3.83 10.16
CA LEU A 167 14.64 4.39 8.89
C LEU A 167 16.14 4.65 8.93
N THR A 168 16.64 5.05 10.11
CA THR A 168 18.05 5.32 10.38
C THR A 168 18.53 4.49 11.55
N CYS A 169 19.79 4.06 11.49
CA CYS A 169 20.48 3.37 12.57
C CYS A 169 20.42 4.17 13.88
N THR A 170 20.04 3.50 14.96
CA THR A 170 20.07 4.07 16.32
C THR A 170 21.49 4.01 16.90
N ALA A 171 21.76 4.80 17.95
CA ALA A 171 23.04 4.77 18.64
C ALA A 171 23.42 3.37 19.15
N GLU A 172 22.43 2.61 19.63
CA GLU A 172 22.61 1.24 20.11
C GLU A 172 22.98 0.26 18.98
N GLN A 173 22.38 0.41 17.80
CA GLN A 173 22.67 -0.42 16.63
C GLN A 173 24.05 -0.12 16.02
N ALA A 174 24.52 1.13 16.12
CA ALA A 174 25.84 1.53 15.62
C ALA A 174 26.99 1.11 16.55
N ALA A 175 26.70 0.81 17.82
CA ALA A 175 27.67 0.34 18.79
C ALA A 175 27.94 -1.18 18.71
N ASP A 176 27.11 -1.92 17.98
CA ASP A 176 27.22 -3.37 17.82
C ASP A 176 28.08 -3.71 16.59
N PRO A 177 29.23 -4.42 16.77
CA PRO A 177 30.13 -4.75 15.67
C PRO A 177 29.56 -5.75 14.65
N ASP A 178 28.49 -6.48 14.98
CA ASP A 178 27.84 -7.43 14.06
C ASP A 178 26.72 -6.78 13.23
N ASN A 179 26.38 -5.52 13.50
CA ASN A 179 25.37 -4.79 12.75
C ASN A 179 25.93 -4.18 11.46
N VAL A 180 25.05 -4.05 10.45
CA VAL A 180 25.41 -3.55 9.11
C VAL A 180 25.74 -2.03 9.11
N CYS A 181 25.50 -1.36 10.23
CA CYS A 181 25.69 0.08 10.38
C CYS A 181 26.91 0.39 11.25
N THR A 182 27.85 1.18 10.71
CA THR A 182 29.09 1.55 11.40
C THR A 182 29.03 2.91 12.08
N GLN A 183 28.02 3.74 11.78
CA GLN A 183 27.83 5.06 12.34
C GLN A 183 26.35 5.33 12.64
N GLU A 184 26.12 6.15 13.67
CA GLU A 184 24.79 6.61 14.03
C GLU A 184 24.15 7.37 12.85
N ASN A 185 22.82 7.27 12.72
CA ASN A 185 22.07 7.91 11.65
C ASN A 185 22.44 7.44 10.22
N ALA A 186 23.11 6.29 10.09
CA ALA A 186 23.23 5.62 8.80
C ALA A 186 21.85 5.19 8.29
N LEU A 187 21.56 5.55 7.05
CA LEU A 187 20.31 5.28 6.38
C LEU A 187 20.40 3.95 5.63
N TYR A 188 19.45 3.06 5.88
CA TYR A 188 19.33 1.81 5.15
C TYR A 188 18.91 2.04 3.69
N LEU A 189 19.38 1.18 2.78
CA LEU A 189 19.01 1.22 1.36
C LEU A 189 17.49 1.14 1.17
N TRP A 190 16.81 0.25 1.89
CA TRP A 190 15.35 0.13 1.82
C TRP A 190 14.64 1.40 2.32
N ALA A 191 15.20 2.07 3.34
CA ALA A 191 14.66 3.31 3.89
C ALA A 191 14.81 4.46 2.88
N TRP A 192 15.92 4.51 2.14
CA TRP A 192 16.13 5.45 1.04
C TRP A 192 15.12 5.25 -0.10
N TYR A 193 14.86 4.00 -0.50
CA TYR A 193 13.84 3.69 -1.51
C TYR A 193 12.44 4.13 -1.03
N PHE A 194 12.11 3.85 0.22
CA PHE A 194 10.82 4.22 0.80
C PHE A 194 10.62 5.75 0.84
N LEU A 195 11.62 6.49 1.33
CA LEU A 195 11.59 7.95 1.40
C LEU A 195 11.47 8.61 0.02
N SER A 196 12.27 8.15 -0.95
CA SER A 196 12.19 8.65 -2.33
C SER A 196 10.82 8.35 -2.95
N SER A 197 10.28 7.14 -2.75
CA SER A 197 8.96 6.76 -3.26
C SER A 197 7.83 7.64 -2.71
N ILE A 198 7.85 7.96 -1.41
CA ILE A 198 6.85 8.87 -0.81
C ILE A 198 7.00 10.29 -1.35
N ALA A 199 8.24 10.80 -1.45
CA ALA A 199 8.50 12.14 -1.96
C ALA A 199 8.00 12.31 -3.40
N PHE A 200 8.24 11.32 -4.27
CA PHE A 200 7.80 11.37 -5.66
C PHE A 200 6.32 11.04 -5.85
N SER A 201 5.71 10.23 -4.98
CA SER A 201 4.29 9.87 -5.08
C SER A 201 3.37 11.10 -5.12
N GLY A 202 3.63 12.10 -4.26
CA GLY A 202 2.87 13.35 -4.25
C GLY A 202 2.95 14.13 -5.58
N ILE A 203 4.13 14.15 -6.21
CA ILE A 203 4.35 14.81 -7.50
C ILE A 203 3.64 14.05 -8.61
N ILE A 204 3.77 12.72 -8.63
CA ILE A 204 3.14 11.86 -9.64
C ILE A 204 1.61 11.96 -9.58
N MET A 205 1.02 12.00 -8.38
CA MET A 205 -0.43 12.17 -8.23
C MET A 205 -0.94 13.51 -8.79
N LYS A 206 -0.17 14.60 -8.62
CA LYS A 206 -0.48 15.91 -9.22
C LYS A 206 -0.37 15.88 -10.74
N LEU A 207 0.68 15.26 -11.29
CA LEU A 207 0.89 15.14 -12.74
C LEU A 207 -0.18 14.29 -13.42
N THR A 208 -0.55 13.16 -12.80
CA THR A 208 -1.55 12.23 -13.34
C THR A 208 -2.99 12.67 -13.10
N LYS A 209 -3.21 13.78 -12.37
CA LYS A 209 -4.54 14.26 -11.93
C LYS A 209 -5.36 13.18 -11.21
N THR A 210 -4.68 12.24 -10.57
CA THR A 210 -5.31 11.18 -9.77
C THR A 210 -5.53 11.60 -8.32
N SER A 211 -4.98 12.76 -7.90
CA SER A 211 -5.38 13.40 -6.64
C SER A 211 -6.88 13.60 -6.66
N MET A 212 -7.57 13.11 -5.63
CA MET A 212 -9.00 13.37 -5.45
C MET A 212 -9.23 14.87 -5.40
N ASP A 213 -9.62 15.44 -6.54
CA ASP A 213 -9.97 16.84 -6.67
C ASP A 213 -11.27 17.02 -5.87
N LEU A 214 -11.17 17.76 -4.76
CA LEU A 214 -12.31 18.06 -3.89
C LEU A 214 -13.18 19.20 -4.45
N SER A 215 -13.00 19.55 -5.74
CA SER A 215 -13.85 20.49 -6.47
C SER A 215 -15.27 19.97 -6.72
#